data_AF-A0A0S1MK84-F1
#
_entry.id   AF-A0A0S1MK84-F1
#
_cell.length_a   1.000
_cell.length_b   1.000
_cell.length_c   1.000
_cell.angle_alpha   90.00
_cell.angle_beta   90.00
_cell.angle_gamma   90.00
#
_symmetry.space_group_name_H-M   'P 1'
#
loop_
_entity.id
_entity.type
_entity.pdbx_description
1 polymer ?
#
loop_
_entity_poly.entity_id
_entity_poly.type
_entity_poly.pdbx_seq_one_letter_code
_entity_poly.pdbx_strand_id
1 'polypeptide(L)'
;MAYDVYGGWSTTTGPHAPLRSTCADPNDNLSVETAIDVYIRQGFSPSQLSLGLPGYGRSWLLESPTLVPKTVQNYTSYYYQNFTGLPQGGNFDDKPGVVDVCGQTSTSWGGTILVSELVSRGYLNEDETKAGSGFVRYYDECSGQPFIANGTHLISYDDTQSTLQKVKYAKSRNISHIYFFDSFGPTDSTVKAAREALLA
;
A
#
# COMPACT_ATOMS: atom_id res chain seq x y z
N MET A 1 3.53 -12.51 0.73
CA MET A 1 3.68 -11.04 0.81
C MET A 1 2.66 -10.44 -0.11
N ALA A 2 1.68 -9.67 0.40
CA ALA A 2 0.57 -9.12 -0.38
C ALA A 2 0.66 -7.58 -0.45
N TYR A 3 1.87 -7.11 -0.73
CA TYR A 3 2.29 -5.71 -0.84
C TYR A 3 3.43 -5.64 -1.87
N ASP A 4 3.86 -4.43 -2.22
CA ASP A 4 4.77 -4.16 -3.35
C ASP A 4 4.20 -4.60 -4.71
N VAL A 5 2.88 -4.42 -4.90
CA VAL A 5 2.24 -4.61 -6.20
C VAL A 5 2.58 -3.44 -7.13
N TYR A 6 2.54 -2.21 -6.62
CA TYR A 6 2.97 -1.00 -7.34
C TYR A 6 4.14 -0.33 -6.61
N GLY A 7 5.09 0.20 -7.39
CA GLY A 7 6.26 0.92 -6.87
C GLY A 7 6.97 1.72 -7.97
N GLY A 8 8.27 1.98 -7.79
CA GLY A 8 9.09 2.69 -8.79
C GLY A 8 9.30 1.95 -10.10
N TRP A 9 9.10 0.64 -10.09
CA TRP A 9 9.19 -0.22 -11.27
C TRP A 9 7.90 -0.22 -12.12
N SER A 10 6.81 0.31 -11.60
CA SER A 10 5.51 0.33 -12.29
C SER A 10 5.45 1.44 -13.34
N THR A 11 4.68 1.24 -14.41
CA THR A 11 4.48 2.26 -15.47
C THR A 11 3.67 3.46 -14.99
N THR A 12 2.79 3.26 -14.01
CA THR A 12 1.93 4.30 -13.42
C THR A 12 1.96 4.18 -11.90
N THR A 13 1.48 5.20 -11.21
CA THR A 13 1.17 5.11 -9.79
C THR A 13 0.08 4.06 -9.57
N GLY A 14 -0.04 3.50 -8.36
CA GLY A 14 -1.03 2.47 -8.11
C GLY A 14 -1.13 2.02 -6.65
N PRO A 15 -2.12 1.16 -6.34
CA PRO A 15 -2.27 0.60 -5.00
C PRO A 15 -1.11 -0.36 -4.72
N HIS A 16 -0.22 -0.03 -3.79
CA HIS A 16 0.94 -0.89 -3.53
C HIS A 16 0.59 -2.19 -2.79
N ALA A 17 -0.56 -2.26 -2.12
CA ALA A 17 -1.06 -3.45 -1.44
C ALA A 17 -2.59 -3.53 -1.58
N PRO A 18 -3.12 -3.81 -2.77
CA PRO A 18 -4.56 -3.85 -2.97
C PRO A 18 -5.20 -5.05 -2.26
N LEU A 19 -6.33 -4.85 -1.58
CA LEU A 19 -7.17 -5.96 -1.12
C LEU A 19 -7.71 -6.72 -2.34
N ARG A 20 -8.18 -6.00 -3.37
CA ARG A 20 -8.79 -6.55 -4.58
C ARG A 20 -8.15 -5.98 -5.84
N SER A 21 -8.15 -6.75 -6.92
CA SER A 21 -7.57 -6.35 -8.21
C SER A 21 -8.61 -5.83 -9.21
N THR A 22 -9.78 -5.37 -8.78
CA THR A 22 -10.92 -5.07 -9.68
C THR A 22 -10.60 -3.99 -10.73
N CYS A 23 -9.75 -3.01 -10.41
CA CYS A 23 -9.32 -1.95 -11.34
C CYS A 23 -7.91 -2.17 -11.92
N ALA A 24 -7.24 -3.23 -11.50
CA ALA A 24 -5.89 -3.55 -11.95
C ALA A 24 -5.87 -3.87 -13.45
N ASP A 25 -4.68 -3.80 -14.04
CA ASP A 25 -4.51 -4.35 -15.39
C ASP A 25 -4.88 -5.84 -15.36
N PRO A 26 -5.66 -6.36 -16.33
CA PRO A 26 -6.01 -7.78 -16.38
C PRO A 26 -4.79 -8.72 -16.37
N ASN A 27 -3.64 -8.26 -16.86
CA ASN A 27 -2.39 -9.01 -16.85
C ASN A 27 -1.60 -8.88 -15.54
N ASP A 28 -2.02 -7.99 -14.64
CA ASP A 28 -1.35 -7.70 -13.37
C ASP A 28 -2.37 -7.62 -12.23
N ASN A 29 -3.20 -8.67 -12.13
CA ASN A 29 -4.29 -8.75 -11.15
C ASN A 29 -3.83 -9.18 -9.74
N LEU A 30 -2.67 -8.71 -9.32
CA LEU A 30 -2.09 -9.03 -8.01
C LEU A 30 -2.84 -8.29 -6.89
N SER A 31 -3.26 -9.03 -5.86
CA SER A 31 -3.96 -8.51 -4.69
C SER A 31 -3.95 -9.53 -3.54
N VAL A 32 -4.40 -9.11 -2.36
CA VAL A 32 -4.62 -10.02 -1.22
C VAL A 32 -5.58 -11.15 -1.60
N GLU A 33 -6.69 -10.82 -2.26
CA GLU A 33 -7.70 -11.81 -2.69
C GLU A 33 -7.10 -12.84 -3.65
N THR A 34 -6.43 -12.38 -4.71
CA THR A 34 -5.87 -13.27 -5.74
C THR A 34 -4.72 -14.12 -5.20
N ALA A 35 -3.86 -13.56 -4.36
CA ALA A 35 -2.77 -14.33 -3.72
C ALA A 35 -3.30 -15.47 -2.84
N ILE A 36 -4.27 -15.19 -1.97
CA ILE A 36 -4.88 -16.22 -1.11
C ILE A 36 -5.51 -17.32 -1.96
N ASP A 37 -6.29 -16.94 -2.97
CA ASP A 37 -6.96 -17.88 -3.85
C ASP A 37 -5.98 -18.80 -4.59
N VAL A 38 -4.84 -18.28 -5.07
CA VAL A 38 -3.81 -19.09 -5.73
C VAL A 38 -3.26 -20.15 -4.79
N TYR A 39 -2.88 -19.79 -3.55
CA TYR A 39 -2.28 -20.75 -2.62
C TYR A 39 -3.27 -21.81 -2.14
N ILE A 40 -4.51 -21.42 -1.86
CA ILE A 40 -5.55 -22.39 -1.49
C ILE A 40 -5.81 -23.38 -2.63
N ARG A 41 -5.85 -22.92 -3.89
CA ARG A 41 -5.99 -23.82 -5.06
C ARG A 41 -4.83 -24.78 -5.25
N GLN A 42 -3.62 -24.41 -4.79
CA GLN A 42 -2.44 -25.30 -4.80
C GLN A 42 -2.40 -26.28 -3.61
N GLY A 43 -3.41 -26.26 -2.74
CA GLY A 43 -3.56 -27.24 -1.65
C GLY A 43 -2.99 -26.79 -0.30
N PHE A 44 -2.57 -25.54 -0.16
CA PHE A 44 -2.28 -25.00 1.17
C PHE A 44 -3.56 -24.94 2.00
N SER A 45 -3.51 -25.49 3.21
CA SER A 45 -4.58 -25.23 4.17
C SER A 45 -4.50 -23.78 4.64
N PRO A 46 -5.63 -23.11 4.93
CA PRO A 46 -5.63 -21.73 5.42
C PRO A 46 -4.72 -21.48 6.63
N SER A 47 -4.60 -22.47 7.53
CA SER A 47 -3.74 -22.41 8.72
C SER A 47 -2.24 -22.29 8.42
N GLN A 48 -1.81 -22.69 7.22
CA GLN A 48 -0.41 -22.60 6.77
C GLN A 48 -0.09 -21.24 6.15
N LEU A 49 -1.09 -20.37 5.96
CA LEU A 49 -0.90 -19.05 5.39
C LEU A 49 -0.76 -18.01 6.50
N SER A 50 0.01 -16.96 6.22
CA SER A 50 0.11 -15.76 7.03
C SER A 50 -0.04 -14.54 6.13
N LEU A 51 -0.99 -13.65 6.45
CA LEU A 51 -1.18 -12.42 5.67
C LEU A 51 -0.19 -11.36 6.13
N GLY A 52 0.69 -10.95 5.22
CA GLY A 52 1.57 -9.81 5.44
C GLY A 52 0.86 -8.48 5.16
N LEU A 53 0.97 -7.55 6.12
CA LEU A 53 0.38 -6.21 6.08
C LEU A 53 1.52 -5.17 6.02
N PRO A 54 1.51 -4.24 5.07
CA PRO A 54 2.56 -3.24 4.98
C PRO A 54 2.41 -2.15 6.07
N GLY A 55 3.48 -1.85 6.77
CA GLY A 55 3.64 -0.71 7.67
C GLY A 55 4.14 0.55 6.96
N TYR A 56 4.21 0.55 5.64
CA TYR A 56 4.79 1.61 4.83
C TYR A 56 3.91 1.88 3.62
N GLY A 57 4.13 3.03 2.99
CA GLY A 57 3.58 3.39 1.71
C GLY A 57 4.66 3.56 0.64
N ARG A 58 4.19 3.63 -0.61
CA ARG A 58 5.00 3.97 -1.80
C ARG A 58 4.57 5.33 -2.32
N SER A 59 5.55 6.13 -2.73
CA SER A 59 5.36 7.53 -3.12
C SER A 59 5.95 7.82 -4.50
N TRP A 60 5.29 8.72 -5.23
CA TRP A 60 5.67 9.12 -6.58
C TRP A 60 5.55 10.64 -6.76
N LEU A 61 6.38 11.18 -7.65
CA LEU A 61 6.29 12.55 -8.16
C LEU A 61 5.38 12.57 -9.39
N LEU A 62 4.18 13.13 -9.26
CA LEU A 62 3.18 13.19 -10.31
C LEU A 62 3.62 14.07 -11.48
N GLU A 63 3.32 13.62 -12.71
CA GLU A 63 3.54 14.41 -13.93
C GLU A 63 2.58 15.61 -14.04
N SER A 64 1.36 15.47 -13.48
CA SER A 64 0.30 16.48 -13.50
C SER A 64 -0.27 16.69 -12.10
N PRO A 65 -0.61 17.93 -11.71
CA PRO A 65 -1.22 18.21 -10.43
C PRO A 65 -2.69 17.77 -10.31
N THR A 66 -3.34 17.56 -11.44
CA THR A 66 -4.74 17.13 -11.49
C THR A 66 -4.80 15.63 -11.72
N LEU A 67 -5.36 14.90 -10.76
CA LEU A 67 -5.62 13.47 -10.90
C LEU A 67 -6.71 13.21 -11.93
N VAL A 68 -6.45 12.31 -12.88
CA VAL A 68 -7.41 11.91 -13.90
C VAL A 68 -8.17 10.66 -13.42
N PRO A 69 -9.52 10.66 -13.39
CA PRO A 69 -10.29 9.49 -13.01
C PRO A 69 -10.22 8.40 -14.09
N LYS A 70 -10.05 7.14 -13.65
CA LYS A 70 -10.23 5.94 -14.45
C LYS A 70 -11.47 5.21 -13.95
N THR A 71 -12.49 5.08 -14.80
CA THR A 71 -13.69 4.30 -14.48
C THR A 71 -13.51 2.86 -14.96
N VAL A 72 -13.65 1.90 -14.03
CA VAL A 72 -13.66 0.46 -14.34
C VAL A 72 -14.93 -0.12 -13.74
N GLN A 73 -15.80 -0.65 -14.60
CA GLN A 73 -17.16 -1.04 -14.22
C GLN A 73 -17.89 0.14 -13.55
N ASN A 74 -18.30 0.00 -12.29
CA ASN A 74 -18.97 1.03 -11.51
C ASN A 74 -18.04 1.74 -10.51
N TYR A 75 -16.73 1.46 -10.56
CA TYR A 75 -15.74 2.08 -9.68
C TYR A 75 -14.99 3.19 -10.41
N THR A 76 -14.73 4.29 -9.70
CA THR A 76 -13.81 5.33 -10.13
C THR A 76 -12.54 5.25 -9.32
N SER A 77 -11.41 5.07 -10.00
CA SER A 77 -10.08 5.06 -9.41
C SER A 77 -9.30 6.28 -9.85
N TYR A 78 -8.50 6.83 -8.94
CA TYR A 78 -7.58 7.94 -9.21
C TYR A 78 -6.12 7.49 -9.10
N TYR A 79 -5.87 6.19 -8.97
CA TYR A 79 -4.54 5.66 -8.74
C TYR A 79 -3.63 5.71 -9.96
N TYR A 80 -4.14 5.50 -11.17
CA TYR A 80 -3.30 5.20 -12.34
C TYR A 80 -2.84 6.46 -13.06
N GLN A 81 -1.95 7.23 -12.41
CA GLN A 81 -1.38 8.47 -12.95
C GLN A 81 0.03 8.23 -13.49
N ASN A 82 0.42 9.06 -14.46
CA ASN A 82 1.82 9.17 -14.85
C ASN A 82 2.63 9.88 -13.77
N PHE A 83 3.89 9.48 -13.63
CA PHE A 83 4.83 10.07 -12.69
C PHE A 83 6.20 10.26 -13.35
N THR A 84 6.97 11.24 -12.87
CA THR A 84 8.28 11.60 -13.44
C THR A 84 9.46 11.08 -12.62
N GLY A 85 9.20 10.56 -11.42
CA GLY A 85 10.22 9.94 -10.57
C GLY A 85 9.70 9.60 -9.18
N LEU A 86 10.63 9.21 -8.32
CA LEU A 86 10.36 8.91 -6.92
C LEU A 86 10.92 10.03 -6.02
N PRO A 87 10.12 10.57 -5.09
CA PRO A 87 10.61 11.53 -4.11
C PRO A 87 11.46 10.81 -3.06
N GLN A 88 12.23 11.57 -2.29
CA GLN A 88 12.82 11.06 -1.06
C GLN A 88 11.70 10.64 -0.09
N GLY A 89 11.74 9.40 0.37
CA GLY A 89 10.78 8.86 1.31
C GLY A 89 11.10 9.12 2.79
N GLY A 90 10.92 8.08 3.58
CA GLY A 90 11.18 7.98 5.00
C GLY A 90 12.66 7.87 5.37
N ASN A 91 12.91 7.69 6.66
CA ASN A 91 14.27 7.49 7.20
C ASN A 91 14.90 6.17 6.74
N PHE A 92 14.06 5.19 6.39
CA PHE A 92 14.44 3.85 5.93
C PHE A 92 14.31 3.67 4.41
N ASP A 93 14.17 4.78 3.66
CA ASP A 93 14.08 4.71 2.20
C ASP A 93 15.42 4.37 1.54
N ASP A 94 15.34 3.76 0.36
CA ASP A 94 16.50 3.51 -0.49
C ASP A 94 17.07 4.84 -0.98
N LYS A 95 18.41 4.92 -1.02
CA LYS A 95 19.13 6.14 -1.39
C LYS A 95 19.78 6.00 -2.77
N PRO A 96 19.78 7.06 -3.60
CA PRO A 96 20.59 7.07 -4.81
C PRO A 96 22.08 7.01 -4.45
N GLY A 97 22.88 6.40 -5.33
CA GLY A 97 24.33 6.24 -5.19
C GLY A 97 24.78 5.04 -4.35
N VAL A 98 23.85 4.23 -3.85
CA VAL A 98 24.18 2.96 -3.16
C VAL A 98 24.47 1.89 -4.20
N VAL A 99 25.61 1.21 -4.06
CA VAL A 99 25.99 0.06 -4.89
C VAL A 99 25.51 -1.22 -4.21
N ASP A 100 24.68 -2.00 -4.89
CA ASP A 100 24.18 -3.27 -4.38
C ASP A 100 25.25 -4.39 -4.45
N VAL A 101 24.92 -5.55 -3.90
CA VAL A 101 25.82 -6.73 -3.92
C VAL A 101 26.11 -7.26 -5.32
N CYS A 102 25.33 -6.85 -6.32
CA CYS A 102 25.49 -7.18 -7.73
C CYS A 102 26.34 -6.13 -8.48
N GLY A 103 26.80 -5.06 -7.81
CA GLY A 103 27.56 -3.98 -8.41
C GLY A 103 26.71 -2.93 -9.13
N GLN A 104 25.38 -2.99 -9.01
CA GLN A 104 24.48 -2.00 -9.60
C GLN A 104 24.34 -0.80 -8.67
N THR A 105 24.44 0.40 -9.23
CA THR A 105 24.26 1.64 -8.47
C THR A 105 22.81 2.09 -8.57
N SER A 106 22.14 2.26 -7.43
CA SER A 106 20.81 2.87 -7.38
C SER A 106 20.89 4.30 -7.92
N THR A 107 20.02 4.65 -8.87
CA THR A 107 19.97 5.98 -9.49
C THR A 107 18.84 6.86 -8.94
N SER A 108 17.94 6.31 -8.12
CA SER A 108 16.79 7.02 -7.57
C SER A 108 16.57 6.71 -6.10
N TRP A 109 15.71 7.51 -5.47
CA TRP A 109 15.09 7.14 -4.20
C TRP A 109 14.17 5.93 -4.38
N GLY A 110 13.89 5.20 -3.30
CA GLY A 110 12.92 4.10 -3.29
C GLY A 110 11.47 4.57 -3.17
N GLY A 111 11.25 5.81 -2.72
CA GLY A 111 9.92 6.37 -2.51
C GLY A 111 9.16 5.70 -1.38
N THR A 112 9.85 5.06 -0.44
CA THR A 112 9.26 4.29 0.67
C THR A 112 9.13 5.17 1.91
N ILE A 113 7.97 5.21 2.54
CA ILE A 113 7.76 5.99 3.77
C ILE A 113 6.93 5.18 4.77
N LEU A 114 7.34 5.13 6.04
CA LEU A 114 6.56 4.42 7.06
C LEU A 114 5.23 5.15 7.32
N VAL A 115 4.17 4.41 7.67
CA VAL A 115 2.87 5.02 8.02
C VAL A 115 3.00 5.90 9.27
N SER A 116 3.78 5.47 10.26
CA SER A 116 4.16 6.27 11.44
C SER A 116 4.90 7.58 11.08
N GLU A 117 5.65 7.59 9.97
CA GLU A 117 6.28 8.80 9.44
C GLU A 117 5.28 9.72 8.74
N LEU A 118 4.26 9.18 8.07
CA LEU A 118 3.17 9.99 7.52
C LEU A 118 2.44 10.75 8.64
N VAL A 119 2.20 10.09 9.77
CA VAL A 119 1.56 10.72 10.95
C VAL A 119 2.50 11.76 11.59
N SER A 120 3.74 11.39 11.91
CA SER A 120 4.67 12.30 12.60
C SER A 120 5.09 13.51 11.75
N ARG A 121 5.05 13.41 10.42
CA ARG A 121 5.28 14.55 9.49
C ARG A 121 4.00 15.37 9.23
N GLY A 122 2.86 15.00 9.83
CA GLY A 122 1.58 15.67 9.67
C GLY A 122 0.94 15.49 8.29
N TYR A 123 1.38 14.50 7.51
CA TYR A 123 0.74 14.15 6.23
C TYR A 123 -0.58 13.41 6.47
N LEU A 124 -0.66 12.70 7.60
CA LEU A 124 -1.88 12.15 8.18
C LEU A 124 -2.06 12.66 9.61
N ASN A 125 -3.30 12.71 10.08
CA ASN A 125 -3.58 12.90 11.49
C ASN A 125 -3.40 11.59 12.29
N GLU A 126 -3.44 11.67 13.61
CA GLU A 126 -3.14 10.55 14.51
C GLU A 126 -4.05 9.31 14.34
N ASP A 127 -5.31 9.51 13.94
CA ASP A 127 -6.24 8.41 13.66
C ASP A 127 -6.22 7.94 12.20
N GLU A 128 -5.32 8.49 11.38
CA GLU A 128 -5.11 8.16 9.96
C GLU A 128 -6.32 8.42 9.05
N THR A 129 -7.40 9.05 9.54
CA THR A 129 -8.64 9.25 8.75
C THR A 129 -8.61 10.50 7.88
N LYS A 130 -7.68 11.43 8.13
CA LYS A 130 -7.57 12.72 7.42
C LYS A 130 -6.13 13.00 7.01
N ALA A 131 -5.99 13.61 5.85
CA ALA A 131 -4.72 14.14 5.38
C ALA A 131 -4.44 15.54 5.94
N GLY A 132 -3.16 15.87 6.09
CA GLY A 132 -2.65 17.19 6.46
C GLY A 132 -1.59 17.69 5.47
N SER A 133 -0.92 18.80 5.80
CA SER A 133 0.21 19.34 5.01
C SER A 133 -0.10 19.54 3.51
N GLY A 134 -1.32 19.98 3.18
CA GLY A 134 -1.77 20.21 1.80
C GLY A 134 -2.12 18.95 1.01
N PHE A 135 -1.99 17.76 1.61
CA PHE A 135 -2.49 16.53 1.02
C PHE A 135 -4.01 16.42 1.18
N VAL A 136 -4.63 15.73 0.22
CA VAL A 136 -6.01 15.27 0.26
C VAL A 136 -5.99 13.75 0.34
N ARG A 137 -6.79 13.17 1.25
CA ARG A 137 -6.96 11.71 1.37
C ARG A 137 -8.06 11.23 0.44
N TYR A 138 -7.77 10.15 -0.25
CA TYR A 138 -8.68 9.42 -1.13
C TYR A 138 -8.76 7.98 -0.66
N TYR A 139 -9.94 7.38 -0.80
CA TYR A 139 -10.14 5.95 -0.59
C TYR A 139 -10.56 5.31 -1.90
N ASP A 140 -9.73 4.42 -2.44
CA ASP A 140 -10.00 3.75 -3.69
C ASP A 140 -10.82 2.49 -3.43
N GLU A 141 -12.13 2.58 -3.62
CA GLU A 141 -13.07 1.46 -3.40
C GLU A 141 -12.73 0.23 -4.24
N CYS A 142 -12.09 0.43 -5.39
CA CYS A 142 -11.79 -0.63 -6.32
C CYS A 142 -10.70 -1.58 -5.82
N SER A 143 -9.64 -1.01 -5.24
CA SER A 143 -8.54 -1.76 -4.62
C SER A 143 -8.77 -2.03 -3.13
N GLY A 144 -9.61 -1.23 -2.47
CA GLY A 144 -9.76 -1.24 -1.01
C GLY A 144 -8.54 -0.65 -0.29
N GLN A 145 -7.84 0.30 -0.91
CA GLN A 145 -6.63 0.92 -0.35
C GLN A 145 -6.68 2.45 -0.42
N PRO A 146 -6.33 3.17 0.67
CA PRO A 146 -6.24 4.62 0.65
C PRO A 146 -4.96 5.13 -0.01
N PHE A 147 -5.01 6.37 -0.47
CA PHE A 147 -3.82 7.15 -0.81
C PHE A 147 -4.02 8.62 -0.45
N ILE A 148 -2.92 9.36 -0.38
CA ILE A 148 -2.93 10.82 -0.24
C ILE A 148 -2.25 11.46 -1.44
N ALA A 149 -2.73 12.62 -1.90
CA ALA A 149 -2.08 13.40 -2.95
C ALA A 149 -2.16 14.91 -2.71
N ASN A 150 -1.15 15.67 -3.17
CA ASN A 150 -1.08 17.14 -3.00
C ASN A 150 -0.78 17.90 -4.31
N GLY A 151 -1.02 17.28 -5.47
CA GLY A 151 -0.74 17.86 -6.79
C GLY A 151 0.73 17.77 -7.23
N THR A 152 1.63 17.30 -6.39
CA THR A 152 2.99 16.92 -6.83
C THR A 152 3.35 15.53 -6.36
N HIS A 153 2.81 15.09 -5.24
CA HIS A 153 3.05 13.78 -4.68
C HIS A 153 1.77 12.97 -4.68
N LEU A 154 1.91 11.66 -4.89
CA LEU A 154 0.92 10.64 -4.55
C LEU A 154 1.59 9.61 -3.65
N ILE A 155 0.95 9.25 -2.53
CA ILE A 155 1.45 8.25 -1.58
C ILE A 155 0.36 7.20 -1.36
N SER A 156 0.59 5.97 -1.79
CA SER A 156 -0.27 4.80 -1.52
C SER A 156 0.19 4.13 -0.23
N TYR A 157 -0.72 3.80 0.67
CA TYR A 157 -0.40 3.22 1.98
C TYR A 157 -1.57 2.37 2.51
N ASP A 158 -1.35 1.65 3.61
CA ASP A 158 -2.45 1.16 4.43
C ASP A 158 -2.61 2.01 5.68
N ASP A 159 -3.85 2.36 6.00
CA ASP A 159 -4.21 2.88 7.31
C ASP A 159 -4.87 1.80 8.17
N THR A 160 -5.31 2.19 9.36
CA THR A 160 -6.10 1.34 10.26
C THR A 160 -7.31 0.75 9.54
N GLN A 161 -8.04 1.52 8.72
CA GLN A 161 -9.26 1.07 8.07
C GLN A 161 -8.98 -0.06 7.06
N SER A 162 -8.07 0.16 6.11
CA SER A 162 -7.75 -0.84 5.08
C SER A 162 -7.01 -2.05 5.67
N THR A 163 -6.17 -1.85 6.68
CA THR A 163 -5.55 -2.93 7.45
C THR A 163 -6.61 -3.83 8.07
N LEU A 164 -7.60 -3.25 8.75
CA LEU A 164 -8.67 -4.03 9.39
C LEU A 164 -9.53 -4.77 8.38
N GLN A 165 -9.78 -4.21 7.20
CA GLN A 165 -10.50 -4.90 6.13
C GLN A 165 -9.74 -6.14 5.65
N LYS A 166 -8.42 -6.03 5.49
CA LYS A 166 -7.54 -7.16 5.12
C LYS A 166 -7.51 -8.24 6.19
N VAL A 167 -7.42 -7.85 7.47
CA VAL A 167 -7.50 -8.81 8.60
C VAL A 167 -8.83 -9.55 8.60
N LYS A 168 -9.95 -8.82 8.45
CA LYS A 168 -11.29 -9.42 8.38
C LYS A 168 -11.43 -10.36 7.18
N TYR A 169 -10.85 -10.00 6.04
CA TYR A 169 -10.82 -10.86 4.86
C TYR A 169 -9.98 -12.13 5.10
N ALA A 170 -8.77 -12.02 5.65
CA ALA A 170 -7.96 -13.18 6.00
C ALA A 170 -8.74 -14.13 6.93
N LYS A 171 -9.39 -13.56 7.96
CA LYS A 171 -10.21 -14.33 8.89
C LYS A 171 -11.39 -15.02 8.21
N SER A 172 -12.10 -14.34 7.30
CA SER A 172 -13.20 -14.96 6.54
C SER A 172 -12.74 -16.11 5.63
N ARG A 173 -11.45 -16.14 5.29
CA ARG A 173 -10.79 -17.24 4.57
C ARG A 173 -10.13 -18.28 5.48
N ASN A 174 -10.42 -18.25 6.79
CA ASN A 174 -9.86 -19.12 7.84
C ASN A 174 -8.33 -19.00 8.03
N ILE A 175 -7.75 -17.87 7.65
CA ILE A 175 -6.34 -17.55 7.91
C ILE A 175 -6.25 -16.86 9.27
N SER A 176 -5.52 -17.46 10.20
CA SER A 176 -5.42 -17.01 11.59
C SER A 176 -4.11 -16.30 11.93
N HIS A 177 -3.23 -16.11 10.95
CA HIS A 177 -1.92 -15.49 11.17
C HIS A 177 -1.76 -14.25 10.29
N ILE A 178 -1.28 -13.18 10.91
CA ILE A 178 -0.91 -11.93 10.24
C ILE A 178 0.47 -11.49 10.72
N TYR A 179 1.18 -10.71 9.92
CA TYR A 179 2.41 -10.04 10.34
C TYR A 179 2.51 -8.67 9.68
N PHE A 180 3.26 -7.75 10.30
CA PHE A 180 3.53 -6.42 9.75
C PHE A 180 4.94 -6.33 9.18
N PHE A 181 5.10 -5.60 8.07
CA PHE A 181 6.40 -5.30 7.47
C PHE A 181 6.42 -3.87 6.94
N ASP A 182 7.34 -2.97 7.33
CA ASP A 182 8.26 -3.09 8.46
C ASP A 182 7.50 -3.03 9.80
N SER A 183 8.01 -3.73 10.81
CA SER A 183 7.50 -3.74 12.18
C SER A 183 7.43 -2.36 12.87
N PHE A 184 8.27 -1.39 12.48
CA PHE A 184 8.24 -0.02 12.99
C PHE A 184 7.28 0.90 12.21
N GLY A 185 6.70 0.37 11.14
CA GLY A 185 5.87 1.10 10.21
C GLY A 185 4.47 1.48 10.72
N PRO A 186 3.63 0.52 11.13
CA PRO A 186 2.26 0.82 11.54
C PRO A 186 2.23 1.59 12.85
N THR A 187 1.14 2.32 13.09
CA THR A 187 0.89 2.93 14.40
C THR A 187 0.51 1.88 15.44
N ASP A 188 0.76 2.18 16.72
CA ASP A 188 0.35 1.34 17.85
C ASP A 188 -1.15 1.03 17.83
N SER A 189 -1.98 2.01 17.47
CA SER A 189 -3.43 1.86 17.33
C SER A 189 -3.78 0.86 16.23
N THR A 190 -3.14 0.95 15.06
CA THR A 190 -3.33 0.01 13.96
C THR A 190 -2.98 -1.43 14.37
N VAL A 191 -1.84 -1.63 15.03
CA VAL A 191 -1.40 -2.97 15.47
C VAL A 191 -2.37 -3.56 16.50
N LYS A 192 -2.79 -2.76 17.50
CA LYS A 192 -3.75 -3.20 18.53
C LYS A 192 -5.10 -3.56 17.91
N ALA A 193 -5.62 -2.71 17.02
CA ALA A 193 -6.88 -2.95 16.34
C ALA A 193 -6.83 -4.20 15.46
N ALA A 194 -5.72 -4.41 14.72
CA ALA A 194 -5.52 -5.60 13.89
C ALA A 194 -5.50 -6.88 14.73
N ARG A 195 -4.83 -6.86 15.89
CA ARG A 195 -4.87 -7.99 16.85
C ARG A 195 -6.28 -8.27 17.34
N GLU A 196 -7.03 -7.24 17.73
CA GLU A 196 -8.41 -7.39 18.22
C GLU A 196 -9.33 -7.96 17.13
N ALA A 197 -9.24 -7.46 15.90
CA ALA A 197 -10.03 -7.97 14.77
C ALA A 197 -9.71 -9.41 14.38
N LEU A 198 -8.48 -9.88 14.64
CA LEU A 198 -8.11 -11.28 14.41
C LEU A 198 -8.70 -12.21 15.48
N LEU A 199 -8.81 -11.73 16.72
CA LEU A 199 -9.31 -12.50 17.88
C LEU A 199 -10.85 -12.52 18.00
N ALA A 200 -11.54 -11.49 17.51
CA ALA A 200 -13.00 -11.31 17.63
C ALA A 200 -13.73 -12.03 16.51
#